data_AF-G0JTQ4-F1
#
_entry.id   AF-G0JTQ4-F1
#
_cell.length_a   1.000
_cell.length_b   1.000
_cell.length_c   1.000
_cell.angle_alpha   90.00
_cell.angle_beta   90.00
_cell.angle_gamma   90.00
#
_symmetry.space_group_name_H-M   'P 1'
#
loop_
_entity.id
_entity.type
_entity.pdbx_description
1 polymer ?
#
loop_
_entity_poly.entity_id
_entity_poly.type
_entity_poly.pdbx_seq_one_letter_code
_entity_poly.pdbx_strand_id
1 'polypeptide(L)' 'MKAHVHTATGSANIFQDDTGVHLRVLETNGNVWEAGFFPAEKWDELPQAWQAALSLAREIISPDFGTRH' A
#
# COMPACT_ATOMS: atom_id res chain seq x y z
N MET A 1 2.40 9.47 9.13
CA MET A 1 1.50 8.35 9.54
C MET A 1 2.07 7.03 9.01
N LYS A 2 1.84 5.89 9.66
CA LYS A 2 2.31 4.56 9.22
C LYS A 2 1.25 3.50 9.49
N ALA A 3 0.98 2.64 8.52
CA ALA A 3 0.08 1.50 8.64
C ALA A 3 0.76 0.24 8.12
N HIS A 4 0.55 -0.86 8.83
CA HIS A 4 1.07 -2.17 8.43
C HIS A 4 -0.10 -3.13 8.32
N VAL A 5 -0.20 -3.83 7.20
CA VAL A 5 -1.28 -4.79 6.95
C VAL A 5 -0.64 -6.12 6.59
N HIS A 6 -0.90 -7.14 7.41
CA HIS A 6 -0.42 -8.50 7.16
C HIS A 6 -1.34 -9.19 6.15
N THR A 7 -0.76 -9.84 5.15
CA THR A 7 -1.46 -10.62 4.12
C THR A 7 -1.14 -12.11 4.31
N ALA A 8 -1.87 -13.01 3.63
CA ALA A 8 -1.55 -14.43 3.64
C ALA A 8 -0.20 -14.76 2.97
N THR A 9 0.30 -13.85 2.12
CA THR A 9 1.50 -14.03 1.28
C THR A 9 2.62 -13.04 1.60
N GLY A 10 2.47 -12.20 2.63
CA GLY A 10 3.43 -11.16 2.97
C GLY A 10 2.87 -10.09 3.93
N SER A 11 3.40 -8.88 3.83
CA SER A 11 2.88 -7.69 4.51
C SER A 11 3.00 -6.45 3.64
N ALA A 12 1.96 -5.62 3.67
CA ALA A 12 1.94 -4.31 3.03
C ALA A 12 2.26 -3.24 4.09
N ASN A 13 3.24 -2.39 3.81
CA ASN A 13 3.66 -1.28 4.65
C ASN A 13 3.35 0.03 3.93
N ILE A 14 2.45 0.81 4.52
CA ILE A 14 2.05 2.12 4.02
C ILE A 14 2.67 3.17 4.94
N PHE A 15 3.43 4.09 4.36
CA PHE A 15 4.05 5.17 5.12
C PHE A 15 3.99 6.46 4.32
N GLN A 16 3.99 7.57 5.05
CA GLN A 16 4.00 8.90 4.47
C GLN A 16 5.36 9.55 4.71
N ASP A 17 5.84 10.29 3.73
CA ASP A 17 6.95 11.22 3.83
C ASP A 17 6.56 12.62 3.31
N ASP A 18 7.55 13.49 3.09
CA ASP A 18 7.35 14.87 2.63
C ASP A 18 6.88 14.96 1.17
N THR A 19 6.94 13.87 0.42
CA THR A 19 6.58 13.80 -1.01
C THR A 19 5.22 13.14 -1.26
N GLY A 20 4.75 12.31 -0.31
CA GLY A 20 3.45 11.68 -0.40
C GLY A 20 3.33 10.42 0.44
N VAL A 21 2.49 9.50 -0.03
CA VAL A 21 2.23 8.21 0.61
C VAL A 21 2.79 7.08 -0.26
N HIS A 22 3.63 6.25 0.35
CA HIS A 22 4.25 5.09 -0.25
C HIS A 22 3.59 3.82 0.25
N LEU A 23 3.44 2.85 -0.66
CA LEU A 23 3.03 1.49 -0.37
C LEU A 23 4.15 0.55 -0.78
N ARG A 24 4.71 -0.18 0.19
CA ARG A 24 5.69 -1.24 -0.04
C ARG A 24 5.11 -2.58 0.36
N VAL A 25 5.43 -3.62 -0.42
CA VAL A 25 5.04 -4.99 -0.12
C VAL A 25 6.30 -5.77 0.23
N LEU A 26 6.25 -6.47 1.36
CA LEU A 26 7.22 -7.47 1.77
C LEU A 26 6.57 -8.83 1.57
N GLU A 27 7.08 -9.61 0.63
CA GLU A 27 6.63 -10.98 0.39
C GLU A 27 7.24 -11.96 1.40
N THR A 28 6.62 -13.12 1.60
CA THR A 28 7.12 -14.18 2.48
C THR A 28 8.47 -14.76 2.06
N ASN A 29 8.85 -14.61 0.79
CA ASN A 29 10.17 -14.99 0.25
C ASN A 29 11.28 -13.98 0.60
N GLY A 30 10.96 -12.89 1.30
CA GLY A 30 11.88 -11.82 1.67
C GLY A 30 12.06 -10.72 0.62
N ASN A 31 11.37 -10.80 -0.52
CA ASN A 31 11.38 -9.74 -1.53
C ASN A 31 10.61 -8.52 -1.02
N VAL A 32 11.20 -7.35 -1.24
CA VAL A 32 10.56 -6.06 -0.98
C VAL A 32 10.47 -5.29 -2.27
N TRP A 33 9.29 -4.79 -2.60
CA TRP A 33 9.07 -3.94 -3.75
C TRP A 33 8.09 -2.81 -3.43
N GLU A 34 8.21 -1.69 -4.14
CA GLU A 34 7.28 -0.57 -4.03
C GLU A 34 6.08 -0.84 -4.94
N ALA A 35 4.91 -1.00 -4.33
CA ALA A 35 3.70 -1.33 -5.06
C ALA A 35 2.93 -0.10 -5.54
N GLY A 36 3.14 1.04 -4.90
CA GLY A 36 2.55 2.30 -5.33
C GLY A 36 3.13 3.50 -4.61
N PHE A 37 3.10 4.64 -5.31
CA PHE A 37 3.42 5.95 -4.78
C PHE A 37 2.29 6.92 -5.13
N PHE A 38 1.80 7.63 -4.11
CA PHE A 38 0.69 8.57 -4.21
C PHE A 38 1.21 9.94 -3.76
N PRO A 39 1.59 10.82 -4.70
CA PRO A 39 2.13 12.13 -4.36
C PRO A 39 1.07 12.98 -3.65
N ALA A 40 1.50 13.75 -2.67
CA ALA A 40 0.67 14.73 -1.98
C ALA A 40 1.52 15.96 -1.69
N GLU A 41 1.38 16.99 -2.53
CA GLU A 41 2.14 18.25 -2.38
C GLU A 41 1.50 19.15 -1.33
N LYS A 42 0.19 18.95 -1.07
CA LYS A 42 -0.58 19.71 -0.09
C LYS A 42 -1.07 18.80 1.02
N TRP A 43 -1.17 19.38 2.22
CA TRP A 43 -1.72 18.69 3.39
C TRP A 43 -3.14 18.17 3.16
N ASP A 44 -3.94 18.87 2.36
CA ASP A 44 -5.31 18.49 2.04
C ASP A 44 -5.41 17.28 1.09
N GLU A 45 -4.33 16.95 0.38
CA GLU A 45 -4.25 15.82 -0.56
C GLU A 45 -3.85 14.51 0.16
N LEU A 46 -3.22 14.63 1.33
CA LEU A 46 -2.77 13.48 2.11
C LEU A 46 -3.88 12.48 2.44
N PRO A 47 -5.10 12.88 2.88
CA PRO A 47 -6.17 11.91 3.13
C PRO A 47 -6.55 11.11 1.88
N GLN A 48 -6.56 11.75 0.71
CA GLN A 48 -6.88 11.09 -0.55
C GLN A 48 -5.76 10.13 -0.97
N ALA A 49 -4.50 10.56 -0.86
CA ALA A 49 -3.34 9.71 -1.11
C ALA A 49 -3.31 8.48 -0.19
N TRP A 50 -3.63 8.67 1.09
CA TRP A 50 -3.77 7.59 2.07
C TRP A 50 -4.89 6.61 1.70
N GLN A 51 -6.05 7.12 1.29
CA GLN A 51 -7.17 6.27 0.90
C GLN A 51 -6.84 5.46 -0.37
N ALA A 52 -6.16 6.06 -1.35
CA ALA A 52 -5.72 5.38 -2.56
C ALA A 52 -4.70 4.28 -2.24
N ALA A 53 -3.70 4.58 -1.40
CA ALA A 53 -2.72 3.60 -0.94
C ALA A 53 -3.36 2.43 -0.17
N LEU A 54 -4.35 2.71 0.68
CA LEU A 54 -5.09 1.68 1.41
C LEU A 54 -5.96 0.81 0.48
N SER A 55 -6.58 1.38 -0.54
CA SER A 55 -7.35 0.63 -1.53
C SER A 55 -6.45 -0.32 -2.31
N LEU A 56 -5.33 0.19 -2.83
CA LEU A 56 -4.36 -0.63 -3.56
C LEU A 56 -3.76 -1.71 -2.66
N ALA A 57 -3.41 -1.36 -1.41
CA ALA A 57 -2.96 -2.35 -0.45
C ALA A 57 -3.97 -3.48 -0.36
N ARG A 58 -5.24 -3.18 -0.04
CA ARG A 58 -6.32 -4.18 0.08
C ARG A 58 -6.48 -5.05 -1.17
N GLU A 59 -6.38 -4.48 -2.37
CA GLU A 59 -6.42 -5.24 -3.62
C GLU A 59 -5.28 -6.27 -3.72
N ILE A 60 -4.07 -5.91 -3.27
CA ILE A 60 -2.91 -6.82 -3.26
C ILE A 60 -3.04 -7.92 -2.19
N ILE A 61 -3.61 -7.60 -1.02
CA ILE A 61 -3.75 -8.55 0.10
C ILE A 61 -4.87 -9.56 -0.17
N SER A 62 -5.92 -9.16 -0.89
CA SER A 62 -7.11 -9.98 -1.05
C SER A 62 -6.82 -11.17 -1.97
N PRO A 63 -6.83 -12.41 -1.46
CA PRO A 63 -6.55 -13.60 -2.27
C PRO A 63 -7.59 -13.83 -3.40
N ASP A 64 -8.74 -13.17 -3.33
CA ASP A 64 -9.85 -13.29 -4.28
C ASP A 64 -9.80 -12.32 -5.47
N PHE A 65 -8.84 -11.38 -5.54
CA PHE A 65 -8.80 -10.40 -6.64
C PHE A 65 -8.21 -10.97 -7.95
N GLY A 66 -7.92 -12.27 -7.99
CA GLY A 66 -7.36 -12.97 -9.15
C GLY A 66 -8.13 -14.21 -9.60
N THR A 67 -9.13 -14.70 -8.86
CA THR A 67 -10.00 -15.79 -9.30
C THR A 67 -11.13 -15.23 -10.17
N ARG A 68 -10.77 -14.83 -11.39
CA ARG A 68 -11.73 -14.88 -12.50
C ARG A 68 -12.11 -16.37 -12.68
N HIS A 69 -13.26 -16.75 -12.14
CA HIS A 69 -14.00 -17.94 -12.60
C HIS A 69 -14.52 -17.74 -14.02
#